data_AF-A0A226Q987-F1
#
_entry.id   AF-A0A226Q987-F1
#
_cell.length_a   1.000
_cell.length_b   1.000
_cell.length_c   1.000
_cell.angle_alpha   90.00
_cell.angle_beta   90.00
_cell.angle_gamma   90.00
#
_symmetry.space_group_name_H-M   'P 1'
#
loop_
_entity.id
_entity.type
_entity.pdbx_description
1 polymer ?
#
loop_
_entity_poly.entity_id
_entity_poly.type
_entity_poly.pdbx_seq_one_letter_code
_entity_poly.pdbx_strand_id
1 'polypeptide(L)'
;MSKELHDHLFRLLKEAVDILRQYEGEVKGEWERIGEALGKRNARVQEVFSTLCAFVQARLLPYGGDHPANEQLERIAAFHPEMVIFSLNLMENTVHQVLKAHASAAAALHPAVRYLFFKWNEWLLYEVNEQSFKKSGDSPWKKETLWKDAVILFNEWILRAQTFEESAAHICFGFSYFLPFTRCALFQFVNQERTAIGLHGHGVDNEQIQRLRVELDSIPMLKESVGKLKAEVHEFRHFRPIYVERASEQFPNTYIKPFDLASLVIVPVYVPTEGRMIGGVVLDRGPGRFFAVDRRLFPALMKFGQSAGELLLKLIEAPVRKKEGEEHEPLSPREIEVLKLLADGASTSEAAEQLYLSEFTVRDYISSVLRKLRAKNRTEAVAKALRLAIIE
;
A
#
# COMPACT_ATOMS: atom_id res chain seq x y z
N MET A 1 -5.58 -16.10 -15.74
CA MET A 1 -4.87 -14.81 -15.59
C MET A 1 -5.73 -13.66 -16.11
N SER A 2 -5.67 -12.47 -15.49
CA SER A 2 -6.27 -11.26 -16.05
C SER A 2 -5.47 -10.77 -17.25
N LYS A 3 -6.11 -10.68 -18.43
CA LYS A 3 -5.45 -10.18 -19.65
C LYS A 3 -5.06 -8.71 -19.48
N GLU A 4 -5.94 -7.92 -18.87
CA GLU A 4 -5.71 -6.49 -18.68
C GLU A 4 -4.51 -6.20 -17.77
N LEU A 5 -4.36 -6.97 -16.68
CA LEU A 5 -3.20 -6.83 -15.80
C LEU A 5 -1.91 -7.24 -16.51
N HIS A 6 -1.95 -8.30 -17.31
CA HIS A 6 -0.80 -8.74 -18.10
C HIS A 6 -0.38 -7.65 -19.10
N ASP A 7 -1.31 -7.14 -19.90
CA ASP A 7 -1.05 -6.11 -20.89
C ASP A 7 -0.52 -4.83 -20.21
N HIS A 8 -1.04 -4.51 -19.01
CA HIS A 8 -0.58 -3.37 -18.22
C HIS A 8 0.88 -3.51 -17.75
N LEU A 9 1.23 -4.63 -17.09
CA LEU A 9 2.59 -4.88 -16.63
C LEU A 9 3.58 -5.01 -17.80
N PHE A 10 3.15 -5.55 -18.93
CA PHE A 10 3.96 -5.59 -20.14
C PHE A 10 4.28 -4.19 -20.67
N ARG A 11 3.34 -3.25 -20.60
CA ARG A 11 3.61 -1.84 -20.94
C ARG A 11 4.64 -1.22 -20.00
N LEU A 12 4.60 -1.50 -18.69
CA LEU A 12 5.61 -1.01 -17.75
C LEU A 12 7.01 -1.53 -18.09
N LEU A 13 7.13 -2.80 -18.50
CA LEU A 13 8.41 -3.35 -18.95
C LEU A 13 8.92 -2.66 -20.22
N LYS A 14 8.03 -2.38 -21.16
CA LYS A 14 8.39 -1.64 -22.37
C LYS A 14 8.85 -0.23 -22.04
N GLU A 15 8.13 0.47 -21.18
CA GLU A 15 8.48 1.80 -20.69
C GLU A 15 9.88 1.79 -20.04
N ALA A 16 10.17 0.80 -19.19
CA ALA A 16 11.49 0.61 -18.58
C ALA A 16 12.62 0.50 -19.62
N VAL A 17 12.39 -0.27 -20.68
CA VAL A 17 13.37 -0.43 -21.77
C VAL A 17 13.54 0.86 -22.56
N ASP A 18 12.45 1.55 -22.87
CA ASP A 18 12.49 2.83 -23.59
C ASP A 18 13.25 3.90 -22.78
N ILE A 19 13.10 3.92 -21.45
CA ILE A 19 13.90 4.75 -20.53
C ILE A 19 15.38 4.41 -20.60
N LEU A 20 15.73 3.12 -20.49
CA LEU A 20 17.13 2.69 -20.53
C LEU A 20 17.80 3.03 -21.86
N ARG A 21 17.06 2.97 -22.97
CA ARG A 21 17.54 3.40 -24.30
C ARG A 21 17.74 4.90 -24.37
N GLN A 22 16.82 5.68 -23.81
CA GLN A 22 16.92 7.14 -23.81
C GLN A 22 18.20 7.63 -23.11
N TYR A 23 18.61 6.97 -22.03
CA TYR A 23 19.80 7.34 -21.24
C TYR A 23 20.97 6.35 -21.39
N GLU A 24 21.00 5.57 -22.48
CA GLU A 24 21.94 4.44 -22.64
C GLU A 24 23.41 4.88 -22.48
N GLY A 25 23.79 6.00 -23.11
CA GLY A 25 25.17 6.49 -23.05
C GLY A 25 25.63 6.85 -21.64
N GLU A 26 24.75 7.49 -20.85
CA GLU A 26 25.04 7.87 -19.47
C GLU A 26 25.04 6.66 -18.54
N VAL A 27 24.03 5.78 -18.66
CA VAL A 27 23.95 4.54 -17.90
C VAL A 27 25.18 3.66 -18.14
N LYS A 28 25.59 3.52 -19.40
CA LYS A 28 26.80 2.78 -19.77
C LYS A 28 28.06 3.40 -19.17
N GLY A 29 28.22 4.72 -19.28
CA GLY A 29 29.37 5.42 -18.71
C GLY A 29 29.48 5.25 -17.19
N GLU A 30 28.36 5.29 -16.47
CA GLU A 30 28.36 5.04 -15.03
C GLU A 30 28.62 3.57 -14.67
N TRP A 31 28.07 2.61 -15.41
CA TRP A 31 28.39 1.19 -15.21
C TRP A 31 29.87 0.90 -15.44
N GLU A 32 30.49 1.46 -16.48
CA GLU A 32 31.93 1.30 -16.73
C GLU A 32 32.78 1.81 -15.55
N ARG A 33 32.48 3.01 -15.05
CA ARG A 33 33.16 3.58 -13.87
C ARG A 33 33.02 2.70 -12.63
N ILE A 34 31.82 2.17 -12.38
CA ILE A 34 31.56 1.27 -11.25
C ILE A 34 32.33 -0.04 -11.41
N GLY A 35 32.33 -0.63 -12.61
CA GLY A 35 33.08 -1.83 -12.92
C GLY A 35 34.58 -1.66 -12.65
N GLU A 36 35.18 -0.55 -13.09
CA GLU A 36 36.58 -0.21 -12.81
C GLU A 36 36.85 -0.07 -11.31
N ALA A 37 35.95 0.59 -10.57
CA ALA A 37 36.08 0.77 -9.13
C ALA A 37 35.99 -0.56 -8.36
N LEU A 38 35.11 -1.47 -8.80
CA LEU A 38 35.01 -2.83 -8.25
C LEU A 38 36.29 -3.63 -8.51
N GLY A 39 36.88 -3.49 -9.70
CA GLY A 39 38.11 -4.19 -10.10
C GLY A 39 39.30 -3.92 -9.20
N LYS A 40 39.41 -2.68 -8.71
CA LYS A 40 40.44 -2.28 -7.74
C LYS A 40 40.32 -2.99 -6.38
N ARG A 41 39.16 -3.56 -6.07
CA ARG A 41 38.87 -4.21 -4.77
C ARG A 41 38.71 -5.73 -4.91
N ASN A 42 38.04 -6.20 -5.94
CA ASN A 42 37.74 -7.61 -6.16
C ASN A 42 37.52 -7.90 -7.66
N ALA A 43 38.52 -8.52 -8.29
CA ALA A 43 38.50 -8.85 -9.72
C ALA A 43 37.33 -9.77 -10.10
N ARG A 44 36.92 -10.68 -9.20
CA ARG A 44 35.80 -11.60 -9.46
C ARG A 44 34.46 -10.87 -9.50
N VAL A 45 34.25 -9.88 -8.62
CA VAL A 45 33.03 -9.05 -8.63
C VAL A 45 33.00 -8.16 -9.87
N GLN A 46 34.14 -7.61 -10.30
CA GLN A 46 34.24 -6.88 -11.56
C GLN A 46 33.88 -7.76 -12.77
N GLU A 47 34.36 -9.00 -12.81
CA GLU A 47 34.05 -9.94 -13.89
C GLU A 47 32.54 -10.23 -13.96
N VAL A 48 31.90 -10.51 -12.82
CA VAL A 48 30.44 -10.72 -12.73
C VAL A 48 29.70 -9.49 -13.24
N PHE A 49 30.05 -8.30 -12.73
CA PHE A 49 29.41 -7.04 -13.10
C PHE A 49 29.55 -6.73 -14.60
N SER A 50 30.74 -6.93 -15.16
CA SER A 50 31.01 -6.68 -16.58
C SER A 50 30.25 -7.66 -17.49
N THR A 51 30.16 -8.92 -17.07
CA THR A 51 29.39 -9.95 -17.80
C THR A 51 27.91 -9.61 -17.82
N LEU A 52 27.36 -9.15 -16.69
CA LEU A 52 25.95 -8.71 -16.61
C LEU A 52 25.69 -7.44 -17.40
N CYS A 53 26.62 -6.47 -17.42
CA CYS A 53 26.51 -5.28 -18.26
C CYS A 53 26.41 -5.65 -19.74
N ALA A 54 27.28 -6.55 -20.22
CA ALA A 54 27.25 -7.02 -21.59
C ALA A 54 25.95 -7.77 -21.91
N PHE A 55 25.46 -8.60 -20.98
CA PHE A 55 24.20 -9.30 -21.10
C PHE A 55 23.00 -8.33 -21.22
N VAL A 56 22.93 -7.32 -20.34
CA VAL A 56 21.85 -6.33 -20.34
C VAL A 56 21.88 -5.48 -21.62
N GLN A 57 23.07 -5.01 -22.04
CA GLN A 57 23.23 -4.24 -23.27
C GLN A 57 22.78 -5.02 -24.52
N ALA A 58 23.16 -6.29 -24.62
CA ALA A 58 22.73 -7.16 -25.73
C ALA A 58 21.20 -7.31 -25.80
N ARG A 59 20.52 -7.28 -24.65
CA ARG A 59 19.05 -7.41 -24.54
C ARG A 59 18.27 -6.10 -24.65
N LEU A 60 18.93 -4.94 -24.53
CA LEU A 60 18.30 -3.63 -24.72
C LEU A 60 18.03 -3.31 -26.20
N LEU A 61 18.60 -4.06 -27.15
CA LEU A 61 18.31 -4.02 -28.60
C LEU A 61 17.07 -4.88 -28.95
N PRO A 62 16.38 -4.69 -30.11
CA PRO A 62 14.95 -4.94 -30.23
C PRO A 62 14.50 -6.35 -29.84
N TYR A 63 13.39 -6.43 -29.09
CA TYR A 63 12.60 -7.63 -28.84
C TYR A 63 12.35 -8.34 -30.18
N GLY A 64 13.15 -9.36 -30.49
CA GLY A 64 13.10 -10.09 -31.76
C GLY A 64 14.46 -10.43 -32.40
N GLY A 65 15.58 -9.92 -31.90
CA GLY A 65 16.92 -10.38 -32.27
C GLY A 65 17.38 -11.55 -31.41
N ASP A 66 18.17 -12.46 -31.99
CA ASP A 66 18.67 -13.70 -31.38
C ASP A 66 18.98 -13.59 -29.88
N HIS A 67 18.51 -14.59 -29.13
CA HIS A 67 18.90 -14.80 -27.74
C HIS A 67 20.42 -14.63 -27.60
N PRO A 68 20.94 -14.03 -26.50
CA PRO A 68 22.37 -13.94 -26.28
C PRO A 68 22.96 -15.33 -26.48
N ALA A 69 24.10 -15.38 -27.16
CA ALA A 69 24.86 -16.61 -27.34
C ALA A 69 24.87 -17.34 -25.99
N ASN A 70 24.37 -18.59 -25.96
CA ASN A 70 24.24 -19.41 -24.74
C ASN A 70 25.46 -19.29 -23.81
N GLU A 71 26.64 -19.06 -24.38
CA GLU A 71 27.89 -18.69 -23.72
C GLU A 71 27.78 -17.61 -22.63
N GLN A 72 27.08 -16.47 -22.84
CA GLN A 72 26.96 -15.44 -21.80
C GLN A 72 26.14 -15.93 -20.60
N LEU A 73 25.09 -16.70 -20.87
CA LEU A 73 24.25 -17.29 -19.83
C LEU A 73 24.98 -18.39 -19.07
N GLU A 74 25.74 -19.24 -19.76
CA GLU A 74 26.61 -20.25 -19.16
C GLU A 74 27.66 -19.60 -18.24
N ARG A 75 28.24 -18.47 -18.66
CA ARG A 75 29.16 -17.70 -17.82
C ARG A 75 28.47 -17.13 -16.59
N ILE A 76 27.26 -16.57 -16.73
CA ILE A 76 26.49 -16.07 -15.58
C ILE A 76 26.15 -17.21 -14.61
N ALA A 77 25.80 -18.39 -15.13
CA ALA A 77 25.49 -19.57 -14.32
C ALA A 77 26.68 -20.12 -13.54
N ALA A 78 27.91 -19.85 -13.99
CA ALA A 78 29.12 -20.20 -13.25
C ALA A 78 29.38 -19.30 -12.03
N PHE A 79 28.67 -18.18 -11.90
CA PHE A 79 28.83 -17.26 -10.76
C PHE A 79 27.94 -17.65 -9.58
N HIS A 80 28.38 -17.25 -8.37
CA HIS A 80 27.56 -17.42 -7.17
C HIS A 80 26.31 -16.53 -7.27
N PRO A 81 25.09 -17.06 -6.99
CA PRO A 81 23.84 -16.30 -7.13
C PRO A 81 23.84 -14.96 -6.39
N GLU A 82 24.43 -14.90 -5.20
CA GLU A 82 24.53 -13.66 -4.41
C GLU A 82 25.33 -12.55 -5.13
N MET A 83 26.38 -12.92 -5.88
CA MET A 83 27.17 -11.94 -6.65
C MET A 83 26.39 -11.41 -7.85
N VAL A 84 25.55 -12.25 -8.47
CA VAL A 84 24.66 -11.86 -9.56
C VAL A 84 23.61 -10.89 -9.04
N ILE A 85 22.92 -11.22 -7.95
CA ILE A 85 21.93 -10.36 -7.30
C ILE A 85 22.55 -9.03 -6.89
N PHE A 86 23.71 -9.05 -6.23
CA PHE A 86 24.43 -7.85 -5.82
C PHE A 86 24.75 -6.94 -7.01
N SER A 87 25.27 -7.52 -8.10
CA SER A 87 25.66 -6.77 -9.29
C SER A 87 24.45 -6.17 -10.01
N LEU A 88 23.34 -6.92 -10.13
CA LEU A 88 22.09 -6.42 -10.71
C LEU A 88 21.50 -5.27 -9.87
N ASN A 89 21.49 -5.40 -8.54
CA ASN A 89 21.03 -4.34 -7.65
C ASN A 89 21.90 -3.08 -7.78
N LEU A 90 23.21 -3.24 -7.94
CA LEU A 90 24.12 -2.12 -8.18
C LEU A 90 23.82 -1.45 -9.52
N MET A 91 23.60 -2.23 -10.58
CA MET A 91 23.21 -1.73 -11.89
C MET A 91 21.88 -0.96 -11.85
N GLU A 92 20.85 -1.52 -11.19
CA GLU A 92 19.54 -0.87 -10.98
C GLU A 92 19.72 0.50 -10.29
N ASN A 93 20.49 0.53 -9.19
CA ASN A 93 20.73 1.76 -8.44
C ASN A 93 21.43 2.83 -9.27
N THR A 94 22.39 2.44 -10.12
CA THR A 94 23.06 3.37 -11.05
C THR A 94 22.08 3.99 -12.03
N VAL A 95 21.17 3.18 -12.60
CA VAL A 95 20.13 3.70 -13.50
C VAL A 95 19.29 4.73 -12.75
N HIS A 96 18.86 4.44 -11.53
CA HIS A 96 18.10 5.40 -10.73
C HIS A 96 18.87 6.69 -10.42
N GLN A 97 20.20 6.62 -10.23
CA GLN A 97 21.02 7.82 -10.03
C GLN A 97 21.05 8.69 -11.30
N VAL A 98 21.26 8.09 -12.47
CA VAL A 98 21.21 8.80 -13.75
C VAL A 98 19.84 9.47 -13.95
N LEU A 99 18.75 8.73 -13.73
CA LEU A 99 17.40 9.28 -13.89
C LEU A 99 17.08 10.43 -12.93
N LYS A 100 17.61 10.40 -11.70
CA LYS A 100 17.46 11.49 -10.72
C LYS A 100 18.13 12.78 -11.18
N ALA A 101 19.25 12.70 -11.89
CA ALA A 101 19.99 13.88 -12.36
C ALA A 101 19.22 14.69 -13.42
N HIS A 102 18.29 14.07 -14.15
CA HIS A 102 17.53 14.69 -15.24
C HIS A 102 16.18 15.32 -14.82
N ALA A 103 15.91 15.42 -13.52
CA ALA A 103 14.93 16.25 -12.78
C ALA A 103 13.46 16.35 -13.25
N SER A 104 13.06 15.76 -14.38
CA SER A 104 11.69 15.84 -14.92
C SER A 104 10.98 14.47 -14.94
N ALA A 105 11.75 13.39 -14.86
CA ALA A 105 11.29 12.02 -15.09
C ALA A 105 11.34 11.13 -13.81
N ALA A 106 12.01 11.61 -12.76
CA ALA A 106 12.55 10.77 -11.68
C ALA A 106 11.51 10.19 -10.70
N ALA A 107 10.33 10.80 -10.54
CA ALA A 107 9.34 10.34 -9.56
C ALA A 107 8.43 9.23 -10.10
N ALA A 108 8.10 9.24 -11.39
CA ALA A 108 7.13 8.32 -12.00
C ALA A 108 7.77 7.08 -12.66
N LEU A 109 9.05 7.14 -13.04
CA LEU A 109 9.70 6.11 -13.88
C LEU A 109 10.54 5.08 -13.09
N HIS A 110 10.79 5.33 -11.80
CA HIS A 110 11.49 4.38 -10.92
C HIS A 110 10.82 2.99 -10.86
N PRO A 111 9.49 2.85 -10.79
CA PRO A 111 8.89 1.54 -10.59
C PRO A 111 8.96 0.64 -11.83
N ALA A 112 8.91 1.20 -13.05
CA ALA A 112 9.08 0.44 -14.28
C ALA A 112 10.50 -0.16 -14.40
N VAL A 113 11.54 0.66 -14.20
CA VAL A 113 12.94 0.20 -14.21
C VAL A 113 13.17 -0.88 -13.15
N ARG A 114 12.69 -0.64 -11.93
CA ARG A 114 12.78 -1.64 -10.86
C ARG A 114 12.08 -2.95 -11.23
N TYR A 115 10.90 -2.87 -11.86
CA TYR A 115 10.21 -4.07 -12.31
C TYR A 115 11.02 -4.84 -13.37
N LEU A 116 11.65 -4.14 -14.31
CA LEU A 116 12.52 -4.78 -15.31
C LEU A 116 13.70 -5.52 -14.65
N PHE A 117 14.40 -4.87 -13.71
CA PHE A 117 15.51 -5.49 -12.98
C PHE A 117 15.06 -6.66 -12.10
N PHE A 118 13.88 -6.54 -11.45
CA PHE A 118 13.26 -7.64 -10.72
C PHE A 118 13.04 -8.86 -11.63
N LYS A 119 12.51 -8.65 -12.85
CA LYS A 119 12.26 -9.75 -13.81
C LYS A 119 13.55 -10.33 -14.38
N TRP A 120 14.58 -9.53 -14.61
CA TRP A 120 15.90 -10.06 -14.97
C TRP A 120 16.50 -10.90 -13.85
N ASN A 121 16.38 -10.46 -12.60
CA ASN A 121 16.87 -11.22 -11.46
C ASN A 121 16.13 -12.56 -11.29
N GLU A 122 14.79 -12.54 -11.33
CA GLU A 122 13.96 -13.75 -11.27
C GLU A 122 14.36 -14.74 -12.38
N TRP A 123 14.52 -14.25 -13.62
CA TRP A 123 14.86 -15.09 -14.76
C TRP A 123 16.26 -15.67 -14.66
N LEU A 124 17.27 -14.85 -14.37
CA LEU A 124 18.65 -15.32 -14.24
C LEU A 124 18.76 -16.36 -13.13
N LEU A 125 18.11 -16.16 -11.98
CA LEU A 125 18.12 -17.16 -10.90
C LEU A 125 17.39 -18.46 -11.26
N TYR A 126 16.34 -18.39 -12.09
CA TYR A 126 15.62 -19.58 -12.56
C TYR A 126 16.47 -20.40 -13.54
N GLU A 127 17.01 -19.77 -14.59
CA GLU A 127 17.83 -20.44 -15.62
C GLU A 127 19.11 -21.04 -15.05
N VAL A 128 19.76 -20.34 -14.12
CA VAL A 128 20.99 -20.82 -13.46
C VAL A 128 20.73 -22.07 -12.60
N ASN A 129 19.56 -22.16 -11.96
CA ASN A 129 19.23 -23.27 -11.06
C ASN A 129 18.76 -24.53 -11.78
N GLU A 130 18.06 -24.43 -12.92
CA GLU A 130 17.54 -25.63 -13.58
C GLU A 130 18.58 -26.36 -14.47
N GLN A 131 19.75 -25.76 -14.76
CA GLN A 131 20.75 -26.29 -15.72
C GLN A 131 20.14 -26.75 -17.07
N SER A 132 18.94 -26.27 -17.38
CA SER A 132 18.10 -26.71 -18.49
C SER A 132 18.15 -25.68 -19.62
N PHE A 133 19.37 -25.27 -19.99
CA PHE A 133 19.62 -24.46 -21.21
C PHE A 133 19.07 -25.10 -22.50
N LYS A 134 18.63 -26.36 -22.42
CA LYS A 134 18.01 -27.12 -23.49
C LYS A 134 16.63 -27.61 -23.03
N LYS A 135 15.58 -27.04 -23.62
CA LYS A 135 14.15 -27.41 -23.50
C LYS A 135 13.34 -26.60 -22.49
N SER A 136 13.18 -25.31 -22.73
CA SER A 136 11.81 -24.81 -22.85
C SER A 136 11.81 -23.65 -23.85
N GLY A 137 10.92 -23.71 -24.85
CA GLY A 137 10.53 -22.52 -25.61
C GLY A 137 9.61 -21.60 -24.78
N ASP A 138 9.58 -21.80 -23.46
CA ASP A 138 8.67 -21.13 -22.56
C ASP A 138 9.32 -19.83 -22.09
N SER A 139 8.82 -18.76 -22.67
CA SER A 139 9.10 -17.38 -22.29
C SER A 139 9.10 -17.22 -20.76
N PRO A 140 10.16 -16.66 -20.15
CA PRO A 140 10.30 -16.54 -18.69
C PRO A 140 9.27 -15.61 -18.04
N TRP A 141 8.48 -14.95 -18.86
CA TRP A 141 7.27 -14.21 -18.52
C TRP A 141 6.08 -15.14 -18.26
N LYS A 142 6.29 -16.24 -17.51
CA LYS A 142 5.23 -17.21 -17.20
C LYS A 142 4.01 -16.46 -16.65
N LYS A 143 2.88 -16.64 -17.33
CA LYS A 143 1.62 -15.91 -17.11
C LYS A 143 0.98 -16.14 -15.72
N GLU A 144 1.45 -17.12 -14.94
CA GLU A 144 0.72 -17.59 -13.77
C GLU A 144 0.94 -16.78 -12.48
N THR A 145 1.97 -15.92 -12.42
CA THR A 145 2.35 -15.18 -11.19
C THR A 145 2.27 -13.65 -11.27
N LEU A 146 1.89 -13.05 -12.40
CA LEU A 146 1.98 -11.60 -12.62
C LEU A 146 1.26 -10.71 -11.60
N TRP A 147 0.17 -11.19 -11.00
CA TRP A 147 -0.50 -10.42 -9.95
C TRP A 147 0.32 -10.36 -8.65
N LYS A 148 1.17 -11.36 -8.38
CA LYS A 148 2.13 -11.34 -7.27
C LYS A 148 3.20 -10.29 -7.52
N ASP A 149 3.69 -10.18 -8.75
CA ASP A 149 4.65 -9.13 -9.14
C ASP A 149 4.09 -7.74 -8.82
N ALA A 150 2.84 -7.46 -9.24
CA ALA A 150 2.18 -6.19 -8.95
C ALA A 150 2.09 -5.92 -7.43
N VAL A 151 1.77 -6.94 -6.62
CA VAL A 151 1.70 -6.83 -5.16
C VAL A 151 3.08 -6.56 -4.54
N ILE A 152 4.12 -7.24 -5.01
CA ILE A 152 5.49 -7.04 -4.53
C ILE A 152 5.94 -5.60 -4.81
N LEU A 153 5.79 -5.14 -6.05
CA LEU A 153 6.15 -3.77 -6.45
C LEU A 153 5.38 -2.73 -5.66
N PHE A 154 4.08 -2.96 -5.46
CA PHE A 154 3.24 -2.09 -4.64
C PHE A 154 3.73 -2.01 -3.21
N ASN A 155 4.00 -3.15 -2.57
CA ASN A 155 4.49 -3.21 -1.19
C ASN A 155 5.81 -2.45 -1.04
N GLU A 156 6.77 -2.71 -1.94
CA GLU A 156 8.04 -1.98 -1.92
C GLU A 156 7.83 -0.48 -2.10
N TRP A 157 6.92 -0.07 -2.98
CA TRP A 157 6.62 1.33 -3.25
C TRP A 157 6.05 2.04 -2.01
N ILE A 158 5.02 1.49 -1.39
CA ILE A 158 4.35 2.13 -0.25
C ILE A 158 5.24 2.17 0.99
N LEU A 159 6.16 1.21 1.17
CA LEU A 159 7.10 1.17 2.29
C LEU A 159 8.14 2.31 2.27
N ARG A 160 8.25 3.07 1.17
CA ARG A 160 9.14 4.24 1.09
C ARG A 160 8.60 5.46 1.84
N ALA A 161 7.29 5.54 2.02
CA ALA A 161 6.65 6.68 2.66
C ALA A 161 7.08 6.78 4.14
N GLN A 162 7.41 7.99 4.58
CA GLN A 162 7.81 8.29 5.95
C GLN A 162 6.70 8.98 6.73
N THR A 163 5.74 9.59 6.02
CA THR A 163 4.62 10.30 6.62
C THR A 163 3.28 9.66 6.24
N PHE A 164 2.24 9.99 7.00
CA PHE A 164 0.88 9.56 6.69
C PHE A 164 0.40 10.08 5.33
N GLU A 165 0.70 11.35 5.02
CA GLU A 165 0.32 11.98 3.76
C GLU A 165 1.04 11.34 2.56
N GLU A 166 2.35 11.13 2.67
CA GLU A 166 3.12 10.39 1.65
C GLU A 166 2.58 8.97 1.46
N SER A 167 2.15 8.31 2.54
CA SER A 167 1.61 6.96 2.47
C SER A 167 0.29 6.93 1.72
N ALA A 168 -0.63 7.86 2.02
CA ALA A 168 -1.88 7.99 1.29
C ALA A 168 -1.65 8.27 -0.20
N ALA A 169 -0.68 9.13 -0.52
CA ALA A 169 -0.26 9.43 -1.89
C ALA A 169 0.34 8.20 -2.60
N HIS A 170 1.25 7.49 -1.94
CA HIS A 170 1.91 6.30 -2.48
C HIS A 170 0.92 5.15 -2.70
N ILE A 171 -0.03 4.96 -1.79
CA ILE A 171 -1.12 4.00 -1.94
C ILE A 171 -1.91 4.34 -3.21
N CYS A 172 -2.38 5.58 -3.36
CA CYS A 172 -3.19 5.97 -4.52
C CYS A 172 -2.42 5.82 -5.83
N PHE A 173 -1.17 6.31 -5.87
CA PHE A 173 -0.29 6.13 -7.02
C PHE A 173 -0.13 4.65 -7.35
N GLY A 174 0.22 3.81 -6.37
CA GLY A 174 0.49 2.39 -6.58
C GLY A 174 -0.72 1.63 -7.11
N PHE A 175 -1.93 1.92 -6.61
CA PHE A 175 -3.18 1.37 -7.14
C PHE A 175 -3.40 1.75 -8.61
N SER A 176 -3.10 2.98 -9.01
CA SER A 176 -3.24 3.41 -10.42
C SER A 176 -2.07 2.97 -11.31
N TYR A 177 -0.89 2.77 -10.75
CA TYR A 177 0.33 2.54 -11.51
C TYR A 177 0.60 1.05 -11.74
N PHE A 178 0.31 0.18 -10.77
CA PHE A 178 0.58 -1.26 -10.90
C PHE A 178 -0.64 -2.09 -11.31
N LEU A 179 -1.83 -1.47 -11.38
CA LEU A 179 -3.08 -2.10 -11.79
C LEU A 179 -3.69 -1.32 -12.97
N PRO A 180 -4.61 -1.93 -13.75
CA PRO A 180 -5.15 -1.33 -14.97
C PRO A 180 -6.27 -0.28 -14.69
N PHE A 181 -5.95 0.71 -13.86
CA PHE A 181 -6.79 1.87 -13.52
C PHE A 181 -6.01 3.16 -13.75
N THR A 182 -6.70 4.26 -13.99
CA THR A 182 -6.03 5.56 -14.23
C THR A 182 -6.28 6.57 -13.13
N ARG A 183 -7.35 6.36 -12.34
CA ARG A 183 -7.66 7.22 -11.19
C ARG A 183 -7.89 6.37 -9.95
N CYS A 184 -7.49 6.92 -8.82
CA CYS A 184 -7.62 6.31 -7.52
C CYS A 184 -8.00 7.38 -6.49
N ALA A 185 -8.96 7.09 -5.63
CA ALA A 185 -9.28 7.91 -4.46
C ALA A 185 -9.33 7.02 -3.21
N LEU A 186 -8.54 7.37 -2.20
CA LEU A 186 -8.46 6.65 -0.93
C LEU A 186 -9.34 7.35 0.10
N PHE A 187 -10.15 6.56 0.80
CA PHE A 187 -11.03 7.02 1.85
C PHE A 187 -10.78 6.25 3.14
N GLN A 188 -10.90 6.95 4.27
CA GLN A 188 -10.89 6.37 5.61
C GLN A 188 -12.30 6.35 6.18
N PHE A 189 -12.66 5.25 6.81
CA PHE A 189 -13.91 5.13 7.55
C PHE A 189 -13.75 5.70 8.97
N VAL A 190 -14.73 6.50 9.37
CA VAL A 190 -14.83 7.14 10.68
C VAL A 190 -16.26 7.01 11.22
N ASN A 191 -16.48 7.41 12.48
CA ASN A 191 -17.79 7.37 13.13
C ASN A 191 -18.42 5.97 13.07
N GLN A 192 -17.68 4.95 13.54
CA GLN A 192 -18.08 3.55 13.45
C GLN A 192 -18.42 3.15 12.01
N GLU A 193 -17.60 3.55 11.03
CA GLU A 193 -17.78 3.18 9.62
C GLU A 193 -19.10 3.66 9.01
N ARG A 194 -19.65 4.79 9.49
CA ARG A 194 -20.85 5.41 8.90
C ARG A 194 -20.49 6.49 7.89
N THR A 195 -19.31 7.07 8.04
CA THR A 195 -18.82 8.14 7.18
C THR A 195 -17.46 7.75 6.61
N ALA A 196 -17.26 8.00 5.33
CA ALA A 196 -15.96 7.91 4.69
C ALA A 196 -15.42 9.32 4.41
N ILE A 197 -14.20 9.61 4.86
CA ILE A 197 -13.50 10.87 4.60
C ILE A 197 -12.42 10.64 3.54
N GLY A 198 -12.29 11.54 2.57
CA GLY A 198 -11.25 11.44 1.56
C GLY A 198 -9.86 11.75 2.14
N LEU A 199 -8.90 10.87 1.90
CA LEU A 199 -7.51 11.06 2.34
C LEU A 199 -6.63 11.62 1.21
N HIS A 200 -6.72 11.01 0.03
CA HIS A 200 -5.89 11.38 -1.12
C HIS A 200 -6.52 10.92 -2.43
N GLY A 201 -6.26 11.66 -3.51
CA GLY A 201 -6.66 11.33 -4.87
C GLY A 201 -5.47 11.36 -5.84
N HIS A 202 -5.41 10.38 -6.75
CA HIS A 202 -4.44 10.30 -7.84
C HIS A 202 -5.17 10.20 -9.18
N GLY A 203 -4.76 10.97 -10.18
CA GLY A 203 -5.48 11.09 -11.45
C GLY A 203 -6.83 11.83 -11.35
N VAL A 204 -7.12 12.41 -10.19
CA VAL A 204 -8.28 13.26 -9.85
C VAL A 204 -7.79 14.48 -9.08
N ASP A 205 -8.65 15.49 -8.94
CA ASP A 205 -8.39 16.64 -8.07
C ASP A 205 -8.30 16.19 -6.61
N ASN A 206 -7.08 16.22 -6.06
CA ASN A 206 -6.80 15.77 -4.71
C ASN A 206 -7.47 16.64 -3.64
N GLU A 207 -7.53 17.97 -3.84
CA GLU A 207 -8.17 18.87 -2.87
C GLU A 207 -9.67 18.59 -2.79
N GLN A 208 -10.32 18.33 -3.94
CA GLN A 208 -11.72 17.93 -3.95
C GLN A 208 -11.94 16.63 -3.19
N ILE A 209 -11.09 15.62 -3.41
CA ILE A 209 -11.17 14.35 -2.67
C ILE A 209 -11.04 14.60 -1.15
N GLN A 210 -10.04 15.36 -0.72
CA GLN A 210 -9.80 15.63 0.71
C GLN A 210 -10.95 16.38 1.41
N ARG A 211 -11.76 17.13 0.65
CA ARG A 211 -12.96 17.81 1.17
C ARG A 211 -14.19 16.91 1.22
N LEU A 212 -14.17 15.74 0.56
CA LEU A 212 -15.31 14.83 0.55
C LEU A 212 -15.53 14.19 1.91
N ARG A 213 -16.79 14.22 2.33
CA ARG A 213 -17.36 13.38 3.39
C ARG A 213 -18.53 12.63 2.79
N VAL A 214 -18.43 11.31 2.76
CA VAL A 214 -19.41 10.42 2.14
C VAL A 214 -20.16 9.68 3.24
N GLU A 215 -21.46 9.90 3.33
CA GLU A 215 -22.33 9.13 4.23
C GLU A 215 -22.61 7.77 3.60
N LEU A 216 -22.13 6.69 4.22
CA LEU A 216 -22.32 5.34 3.66
C LEU A 216 -23.79 4.91 3.67
N ASP A 217 -24.60 5.49 4.56
CA ASP A 217 -26.05 5.31 4.59
C ASP A 217 -26.74 5.79 3.29
N SER A 218 -26.11 6.72 2.55
CA SER A 218 -26.61 7.21 1.26
C SER A 218 -26.29 6.28 0.08
N ILE A 219 -25.50 5.22 0.30
CA ILE A 219 -25.08 4.24 -0.72
C ILE A 219 -25.45 2.82 -0.23
N PRO A 220 -26.67 2.33 -0.55
CA PRO A 220 -27.21 1.11 0.05
C PRO A 220 -26.32 -0.13 -0.09
N MET A 221 -25.68 -0.31 -1.25
CA MET A 221 -24.78 -1.44 -1.49
C MET A 221 -23.55 -1.44 -0.56
N LEU A 222 -23.04 -0.26 -0.20
CA LEU A 222 -21.89 -0.11 0.68
C LEU A 222 -22.32 -0.34 2.12
N LYS A 223 -23.44 0.23 2.53
CA LYS A 223 -24.04 -0.02 3.84
C LYS A 223 -24.24 -1.51 4.10
N GLU A 224 -24.81 -2.24 3.15
CA GLU A 224 -25.03 -3.68 3.28
C GLU A 224 -23.70 -4.45 3.39
N SER A 225 -22.73 -4.11 2.53
CA SER A 225 -21.43 -4.77 2.49
C SER A 225 -20.61 -4.53 3.77
N VAL A 226 -20.62 -3.31 4.30
CA VAL A 226 -19.95 -2.95 5.57
C VAL A 226 -20.72 -3.52 6.77
N GLY A 227 -22.05 -3.51 6.75
CA GLY A 227 -22.88 -4.06 7.83
C GLY A 227 -22.68 -5.56 8.06
N LYS A 228 -22.55 -6.34 6.98
CA LYS A 228 -22.25 -7.79 7.05
C LYS A 228 -20.95 -8.09 7.79
N LEU A 229 -19.94 -7.22 7.66
CA LEU A 229 -18.64 -7.41 8.30
C LEU A 229 -18.69 -7.26 9.82
N LYS A 230 -19.51 -6.32 10.34
CA LYS A 230 -19.67 -6.12 11.77
C LYS A 230 -20.33 -7.30 12.47
N ALA A 231 -21.19 -8.02 11.75
CA ALA A 231 -21.90 -9.19 12.28
C ALA A 231 -21.00 -10.45 12.31
N GLU A 232 -20.06 -10.56 11.37
CA GLU A 232 -19.17 -11.72 11.21
C GLU A 232 -17.75 -11.40 11.69
N VAL A 233 -17.59 -11.13 13.00
CA VAL A 233 -16.36 -10.65 13.69
C VAL A 233 -15.08 -11.46 13.39
N HIS A 234 -15.19 -12.65 12.79
CA HIS A 234 -14.06 -13.55 12.54
C HIS A 234 -13.88 -13.96 11.07
N GLU A 235 -14.68 -13.46 10.12
CA GLU A 235 -14.57 -13.86 8.70
C GLU A 235 -14.57 -12.66 7.74
N PHE A 236 -13.47 -11.89 7.73
CA PHE A 236 -13.12 -10.95 6.64
C PHE A 236 -12.96 -11.63 5.25
N ARG A 237 -13.23 -12.94 5.16
CA ARG A 237 -13.20 -13.74 3.93
C ARG A 237 -14.25 -13.30 2.89
N HIS A 238 -15.28 -12.56 3.33
CA HIS A 238 -16.43 -12.24 2.48
C HIS A 238 -16.45 -10.83 1.88
N PHE A 239 -15.66 -9.88 2.39
CA PHE A 239 -15.59 -8.56 1.76
C PHE A 239 -14.70 -8.61 0.52
N ARG A 240 -15.33 -8.48 -0.64
CA ARG A 240 -14.68 -8.54 -1.95
C ARG A 240 -14.69 -7.16 -2.59
N PRO A 241 -13.83 -6.90 -3.59
CA PRO A 241 -13.95 -5.70 -4.38
C PRO A 241 -15.35 -5.62 -5.01
N ILE A 242 -15.98 -4.46 -4.90
CA ILE A 242 -17.31 -4.18 -5.45
C ILE A 242 -17.11 -3.49 -6.79
N TYR A 243 -17.51 -4.15 -7.87
CA TYR A 243 -17.54 -3.53 -9.19
C TYR A 243 -18.93 -2.93 -9.44
N VAL A 244 -18.94 -1.67 -9.87
CA VAL A 244 -20.14 -0.91 -10.21
C VAL A 244 -20.02 -0.52 -11.68
N GLU A 245 -20.84 -1.15 -12.52
CA GLU A 245 -20.85 -0.89 -13.96
C GLU A 245 -21.39 0.50 -14.29
N ARG A 246 -22.44 0.93 -13.58
CA ARG A 246 -23.07 2.24 -13.75
C ARG A 246 -23.15 2.96 -12.41
N ALA A 247 -22.22 3.88 -12.17
CA ALA A 247 -22.15 4.67 -10.94
C ALA A 247 -23.44 5.45 -10.68
N SER A 248 -24.08 5.99 -11.74
CA SER A 248 -25.34 6.74 -11.67
C SER A 248 -26.52 5.98 -11.09
N GLU A 249 -26.49 4.65 -11.09
CA GLU A 249 -27.56 3.82 -10.53
C GLU A 249 -27.38 3.58 -9.03
N GLN A 250 -26.18 3.82 -8.50
CA GLN A 250 -25.78 3.35 -7.18
C GLN A 250 -25.27 4.47 -6.27
N PHE A 251 -24.82 5.59 -6.84
CA PHE A 251 -24.27 6.73 -6.14
C PHE A 251 -25.12 8.00 -6.37
N PRO A 252 -25.28 8.85 -5.34
CA PRO A 252 -25.84 10.18 -5.52
C PRO A 252 -25.08 11.04 -6.53
N ASN A 253 -25.81 11.88 -7.28
CA ASN A 253 -25.26 12.78 -8.29
C ASN A 253 -24.19 13.74 -7.74
N THR A 254 -24.24 14.08 -6.45
CA THR A 254 -23.24 14.91 -5.77
C THR A 254 -21.85 14.30 -5.81
N TYR A 255 -21.72 12.97 -5.83
CA TYR A 255 -20.43 12.27 -5.94
C TYR A 255 -20.05 11.97 -7.39
N ILE A 256 -21.01 11.93 -8.30
CA ILE A 256 -20.78 11.55 -9.70
C ILE A 256 -20.34 12.73 -10.53
N LYS A 257 -21.09 13.84 -10.48
CA LYS A 257 -20.90 14.98 -11.38
C LYS A 257 -19.51 15.63 -11.28
N PRO A 258 -18.94 15.85 -10.07
CA PRO A 258 -17.64 16.52 -9.97
C PRO A 258 -16.48 15.73 -10.60
N PHE A 259 -16.61 14.39 -10.66
CA PHE A 259 -15.54 13.51 -11.13
C PHE A 259 -15.88 12.80 -12.46
N ASP A 260 -17.08 13.03 -13.02
CA ASP A 260 -17.61 12.36 -14.20
C ASP A 260 -17.49 10.83 -14.12
N LEU A 261 -18.02 10.25 -13.03
CA LEU A 261 -17.92 8.80 -12.77
C LEU A 261 -18.89 8.01 -13.65
N ALA A 262 -18.38 7.02 -14.38
CA ALA A 262 -19.19 6.11 -15.20
C ALA A 262 -19.20 4.69 -14.62
N SER A 263 -18.08 3.96 -14.67
CA SER A 263 -17.88 2.69 -13.96
C SER A 263 -16.81 2.85 -12.88
N LEU A 264 -16.87 2.06 -11.80
CA LEU A 264 -15.85 2.09 -10.74
C LEU A 264 -15.68 0.74 -10.03
N VAL A 265 -14.56 0.57 -9.35
CA VAL A 265 -14.30 -0.53 -8.43
C VAL A 265 -13.99 0.03 -7.05
N ILE A 266 -14.61 -0.55 -6.03
CA ILE A 266 -14.38 -0.21 -4.63
C ILE A 266 -13.62 -1.37 -4.00
N VAL A 267 -12.42 -1.10 -3.51
CA VAL A 267 -11.53 -2.08 -2.88
C VAL A 267 -11.48 -1.81 -1.38
N PRO A 268 -11.69 -2.80 -0.51
CA PRO A 268 -11.50 -2.61 0.92
C PRO A 268 -10.06 -2.22 1.27
N VAL A 269 -9.92 -1.39 2.30
CA VAL A 269 -8.65 -1.20 3.01
C VAL A 269 -8.84 -1.70 4.42
N TYR A 270 -8.12 -2.76 4.79
CA TYR A 270 -8.42 -3.53 6.00
C TYR A 270 -7.17 -4.22 6.57
N VAL A 271 -7.23 -4.58 7.84
CA VAL A 271 -6.16 -5.26 8.60
C VAL A 271 -6.72 -6.59 9.12
N PRO A 272 -6.44 -7.71 8.42
CA PRO A 272 -7.01 -9.01 8.79
C PRO A 272 -6.61 -9.46 10.20
N THR A 273 -5.37 -9.18 10.62
CA THR A 273 -4.82 -9.61 11.92
C THR A 273 -5.53 -9.00 13.10
N GLU A 274 -6.10 -7.81 12.92
CA GLU A 274 -6.84 -7.09 13.96
C GLU A 274 -8.35 -7.16 13.75
N GLY A 275 -8.79 -7.76 12.65
CA GLY A 275 -10.18 -7.74 12.24
C GLY A 275 -10.73 -6.32 12.09
N ARG A 276 -9.94 -5.41 11.52
CA ARG A 276 -10.30 -3.98 11.41
C ARG A 276 -10.44 -3.55 9.96
N MET A 277 -11.49 -2.78 9.66
CA MET A 277 -11.65 -2.08 8.40
C MET A 277 -11.20 -0.63 8.58
N ILE A 278 -10.24 -0.20 7.76
CA ILE A 278 -9.72 1.17 7.79
C ILE A 278 -10.53 2.07 6.85
N GLY A 279 -10.97 1.54 5.71
CA GLY A 279 -11.72 2.31 4.72
C GLY A 279 -11.81 1.61 3.37
N GLY A 280 -11.75 2.40 2.29
CA GLY A 280 -11.87 1.89 0.94
C GLY A 280 -11.14 2.74 -0.10
N VAL A 281 -10.75 2.10 -1.18
CA VAL A 281 -10.16 2.72 -2.37
C VAL A 281 -11.17 2.65 -3.51
N VAL A 282 -11.43 3.77 -4.16
CA VAL A 282 -12.27 3.86 -5.36
C VAL A 282 -11.36 4.00 -6.59
N LEU A 283 -11.55 3.14 -7.57
CA LEU A 283 -10.75 3.06 -8.80
C LEU A 283 -11.63 3.20 -10.03
N ASP A 284 -11.14 3.92 -11.04
CA ASP A 284 -11.76 3.94 -12.37
C ASP A 284 -10.74 4.14 -13.50
N ARG A 285 -11.24 4.31 -14.73
CA ARG A 285 -10.44 4.50 -15.95
C ARG A 285 -10.56 5.89 -16.57
N GLY A 286 -10.92 6.89 -15.76
CA GLY A 286 -11.05 8.28 -16.21
C GLY A 286 -12.49 8.75 -16.40
N PRO A 287 -12.67 10.06 -16.69
CA PRO A 287 -13.98 10.69 -16.80
C PRO A 287 -14.82 10.06 -17.91
N GLY A 288 -16.08 9.73 -17.60
CA GLY A 288 -17.09 9.21 -18.52
C GLY A 288 -16.81 7.80 -19.05
N ARG A 289 -15.79 7.09 -18.53
CA ARG A 289 -15.35 5.80 -19.07
C ARG A 289 -16.03 4.60 -18.43
N PHE A 290 -16.77 3.86 -19.25
CA PHE A 290 -17.25 2.53 -18.90
C PHE A 290 -16.16 1.47 -19.09
N PHE A 291 -16.11 0.47 -18.20
CA PHE A 291 -15.18 -0.65 -18.34
C PHE A 291 -15.66 -1.90 -17.62
N ALA A 292 -15.37 -3.08 -18.18
CA ALA A 292 -15.55 -4.34 -17.47
C ALA A 292 -14.32 -4.67 -16.60
N VAL A 293 -14.53 -5.46 -15.55
CA VAL A 293 -13.45 -5.91 -14.66
C VAL A 293 -13.32 -7.42 -14.70
N ASP A 294 -12.12 -7.90 -15.05
CA ASP A 294 -11.81 -9.31 -14.91
C ASP A 294 -11.73 -9.68 -13.42
N ARG A 295 -12.62 -10.57 -12.96
CA ARG A 295 -12.64 -11.07 -11.57
C ARG A 295 -11.32 -11.72 -11.14
N ARG A 296 -10.48 -12.15 -12.08
CA ARG A 296 -9.12 -12.65 -11.81
C ARG A 296 -8.18 -11.58 -11.25
N LEU A 297 -8.56 -10.30 -11.32
CA LEU A 297 -7.84 -9.17 -10.70
C LEU A 297 -8.13 -9.06 -9.19
N PHE A 298 -9.23 -9.64 -8.71
CA PHE A 298 -9.68 -9.45 -7.32
C PHE A 298 -8.67 -9.90 -6.27
N PRO A 299 -7.91 -11.02 -6.44
CA PRO A 299 -6.86 -11.37 -5.49
C PRO A 299 -5.78 -10.29 -5.37
N ALA A 300 -5.41 -9.64 -6.47
CA ALA A 300 -4.47 -8.52 -6.47
C ALA A 300 -5.05 -7.32 -5.70
N LEU A 301 -6.28 -6.92 -6.02
CA LEU A 301 -6.96 -5.81 -5.35
C LEU A 301 -7.06 -6.03 -3.84
N MET A 302 -7.43 -7.24 -3.42
CA MET A 302 -7.51 -7.58 -2.00
C MET A 302 -6.16 -7.49 -1.32
N LYS A 303 -5.08 -7.94 -1.97
CA LYS A 303 -3.73 -7.83 -1.40
C LYS A 303 -3.22 -6.39 -1.35
N PHE A 304 -3.52 -5.56 -2.35
CA PHE A 304 -3.23 -4.13 -2.28
C PHE A 304 -3.99 -3.47 -1.12
N GLY A 305 -5.28 -3.78 -0.98
CA GLY A 305 -6.13 -3.30 0.11
C GLY A 305 -5.63 -3.69 1.51
N GLN A 306 -5.20 -4.94 1.66
CA GLN A 306 -4.57 -5.45 2.89
C GLN A 306 -3.28 -4.66 3.20
N SER A 307 -2.36 -4.57 2.24
CA SER A 307 -1.07 -3.90 2.45
C SER A 307 -1.22 -2.40 2.75
N ALA A 308 -2.16 -1.73 2.08
CA ALA A 308 -2.54 -0.35 2.37
C ALA A 308 -3.07 -0.21 3.80
N GLY A 309 -3.94 -1.14 4.24
CA GLY A 309 -4.50 -1.14 5.58
C GLY A 309 -3.43 -1.32 6.66
N GLU A 310 -2.53 -2.29 6.48
CA GLU A 310 -1.42 -2.54 7.41
C GLU A 310 -0.49 -1.34 7.53
N LEU A 311 -0.19 -0.65 6.43
CA LEU A 311 0.64 0.56 6.44
C LEU A 311 -0.08 1.73 7.15
N LEU A 312 -1.32 2.01 6.77
CA LEU A 312 -2.09 3.11 7.35
C LEU A 312 -2.29 2.90 8.85
N LEU A 313 -2.58 1.67 9.27
CA LEU A 313 -2.76 1.37 10.68
C LEU A 313 -1.48 1.67 11.49
N LYS A 314 -0.33 1.18 11.02
CA LYS A 314 0.97 1.47 11.67
C LYS A 314 1.20 2.96 11.86
N LEU A 315 0.77 3.79 10.91
CA LEU A 315 0.98 5.23 10.94
C LEU A 315 -0.09 6.01 11.70
N ILE A 316 -1.33 5.51 11.74
CA ILE A 316 -2.40 6.01 12.61
C ILE A 316 -2.05 5.73 14.07
N GLU A 317 -1.46 4.57 14.35
CA GLU A 317 -1.03 4.16 15.69
C GLU A 317 0.39 4.63 16.06
N ALA A 318 1.26 4.99 15.10
CA ALA A 318 2.58 5.55 15.38
C ALA A 318 2.58 6.78 16.31
N PRO A 319 1.68 7.79 16.15
CA PRO A 319 1.56 8.89 17.10
C PRO A 319 0.93 8.47 18.43
N VAL A 320 0.20 7.33 18.48
CA VAL A 320 -0.27 6.73 19.74
C VAL A 320 0.92 6.09 20.47
N ARG A 321 1.77 5.31 19.77
CA ARG A 321 2.99 4.70 20.32
C ARG A 321 4.09 5.69 20.71
N LYS A 322 4.22 6.83 20.02
CA LYS A 322 5.13 7.92 20.45
C LYS A 322 4.57 8.76 21.61
N LYS A 323 3.27 8.65 21.91
CA LYS A 323 2.65 9.16 23.14
C LYS A 323 2.57 8.12 24.26
N GLU A 324 2.83 6.84 23.98
CA GLU A 324 2.95 5.76 24.97
C GLU A 324 4.24 5.83 25.83
N GLY A 325 4.94 6.96 25.82
CA GLY A 325 5.81 7.39 26.94
C GLY A 325 5.04 8.09 28.07
N GLU A 326 3.74 8.38 27.88
CA GLU A 326 2.83 8.82 28.92
C GLU A 326 1.66 7.83 29.01
N GLU A 327 1.89 6.72 29.70
CA GLU A 327 0.87 5.77 30.13
C GLU A 327 -0.28 6.48 30.86
N HIS A 328 -1.48 6.41 30.28
CA HIS A 328 -2.69 6.29 31.06
C HIS A 328 -3.02 4.80 31.15
N GLU A 329 -2.86 4.23 32.35
CA GLU A 329 -3.40 2.90 32.66
C GLU A 329 -4.88 2.84 32.23
N PRO A 330 -5.31 1.81 31.48
CA PRO A 330 -6.68 1.72 31.04
C PRO A 330 -7.64 1.66 32.25
N LEU A 331 -8.73 2.43 32.16
CA LEU A 331 -9.80 2.38 33.14
C LEU A 331 -10.60 1.08 32.96
N SER A 332 -10.94 0.45 34.08
CA SER A 332 -11.86 -0.68 34.15
C SER A 332 -13.30 -0.22 33.88
N PRO A 333 -14.21 -1.13 33.49
CA PRO A 333 -15.61 -0.78 33.25
C PRO A 333 -16.29 -0.04 34.42
N ARG A 334 -16.01 -0.43 35.68
CA ARG A 334 -16.56 0.24 36.86
C ARG A 334 -15.96 1.62 37.10
N GLU A 335 -14.69 1.83 36.79
CA GLU A 335 -14.07 3.15 36.82
C GLU A 335 -14.69 4.10 35.79
N ILE A 336 -15.04 3.58 34.60
CA ILE A 336 -15.72 4.35 33.55
C ILE A 336 -17.15 4.73 33.98
N GLU A 337 -17.91 3.81 34.57
CA GLU A 337 -19.26 4.09 35.06
C GLU A 337 -19.26 5.17 36.16
N VAL A 338 -18.35 5.05 37.14
CA VAL A 338 -18.17 6.08 38.18
C VAL A 338 -17.81 7.41 37.53
N LEU A 339 -16.91 7.42 36.55
CA LEU A 339 -16.47 8.62 35.85
C LEU A 339 -17.58 9.30 35.01
N LYS A 340 -18.51 8.52 34.43
CA LYS A 340 -19.72 9.06 33.77
C LYS A 340 -20.63 9.77 34.76
N LEU A 341 -20.91 9.15 35.91
CA LEU A 341 -21.74 9.76 36.94
C LEU A 341 -21.11 11.05 37.50
N LEU A 342 -19.77 11.12 37.60
CA LEU A 342 -19.08 12.36 37.95
C LEU A 342 -19.22 13.44 36.87
N ALA A 343 -19.24 13.06 35.58
CA ALA A 343 -19.44 14.00 34.48
C ALA A 343 -20.87 14.57 34.47
N ASP A 344 -21.85 13.75 34.87
CA ASP A 344 -23.25 14.14 35.06
C ASP A 344 -23.48 14.96 36.34
N GLY A 345 -22.42 15.19 37.14
CA GLY A 345 -22.46 16.03 38.34
C GLY A 345 -22.88 15.29 39.62
N ALA A 346 -22.97 13.97 39.60
CA ALA A 346 -23.33 13.18 40.78
C ALA A 346 -22.27 13.31 41.90
N SER A 347 -22.76 13.38 43.14
CA SER A 347 -21.96 13.23 44.35
C SER A 347 -21.52 11.77 44.56
N THR A 348 -20.52 11.55 45.43
CA THR A 348 -20.06 10.19 45.77
C THR A 348 -21.19 9.33 46.36
N SER A 349 -22.13 9.95 47.08
CA SER A 349 -23.27 9.26 47.69
C SER A 349 -24.29 8.84 46.64
N GLU A 350 -24.66 9.75 45.73
CA GLU A 350 -25.57 9.47 44.61
C GLU A 350 -24.99 8.41 43.66
N ALA A 351 -23.68 8.48 43.38
CA ALA A 351 -23.01 7.47 42.56
C ALA A 351 -22.96 6.10 43.25
N ALA A 352 -22.82 6.05 44.57
CA ALA A 352 -22.87 4.81 45.34
C ALA A 352 -24.26 4.17 45.30
N GLU A 353 -25.31 4.97 45.44
CA GLU A 353 -26.69 4.52 45.33
C GLU A 353 -27.02 3.99 43.92
N GLN A 354 -26.65 4.74 42.87
CA GLN A 354 -26.94 4.36 41.48
C GLN A 354 -26.18 3.11 41.02
N LEU A 355 -24.98 2.87 41.56
CA LEU A 355 -24.16 1.70 41.22
C LEU A 355 -24.35 0.52 42.18
N TYR A 356 -25.20 0.65 43.20
CA TYR A 356 -25.38 -0.35 44.28
C TYR A 356 -24.06 -0.71 44.98
N LEU A 357 -23.24 0.31 45.29
CA LEU A 357 -21.93 0.18 45.94
C LEU A 357 -21.91 0.95 47.27
N SER A 358 -20.90 0.70 48.10
CA SER A 358 -20.64 1.57 49.25
C SER A 358 -19.94 2.87 48.80
N GLU A 359 -20.18 3.99 49.51
CA GLU A 359 -19.46 5.24 49.25
C GLU A 359 -17.94 5.10 49.35
N PHE A 360 -17.47 4.20 50.22
CA PHE A 360 -16.05 3.86 50.34
C PHE A 360 -15.52 3.27 49.04
N THR A 361 -16.22 2.29 48.47
CA THR A 361 -15.85 1.66 47.19
C THR A 361 -15.88 2.66 46.02
N VAL A 362 -16.87 3.56 45.98
CA VAL A 362 -16.90 4.62 44.96
C VAL A 362 -15.73 5.59 45.13
N ARG A 363 -15.35 5.95 46.36
CA ARG A 363 -14.18 6.80 46.62
C ARG A 363 -12.88 6.14 46.17
N ASP A 364 -12.77 4.81 46.31
CA ASP A 364 -11.63 4.05 45.80
C ASP A 364 -11.57 4.06 44.27
N TYR A 365 -12.71 3.88 43.59
CA TYR A 365 -12.78 4.01 42.14
C TYR A 365 -12.42 5.43 41.67
N ILE A 366 -12.91 6.47 42.33
CA ILE A 366 -12.54 7.87 42.03
C ILE A 366 -11.03 8.06 42.19
N SER A 367 -10.45 7.57 43.29
CA SER A 367 -9.01 7.70 43.57
C SER A 367 -8.17 6.97 42.52
N SER A 368 -8.61 5.79 42.10
CA SER A 368 -7.97 5.02 41.04
C SER A 368 -8.08 5.75 39.68
N VAL A 369 -9.25 6.29 39.32
CA VAL A 369 -9.45 7.10 38.11
C VAL A 369 -8.54 8.32 38.09
N LEU A 370 -8.46 9.07 39.20
CA LEU A 370 -7.59 10.25 39.30
C LEU A 370 -6.11 9.88 39.12
N ARG A 371 -5.67 8.77 39.72
CA ARG A 371 -4.31 8.24 39.57
C ARG A 371 -4.03 7.85 38.12
N LYS A 372 -4.91 7.04 37.51
CA LYS A 372 -4.76 6.53 36.14
C LYS A 372 -4.80 7.63 35.08
N LEU A 373 -5.66 8.64 35.26
CA LEU A 373 -5.75 9.81 34.39
C LEU A 373 -4.77 10.94 34.76
N ARG A 374 -3.91 10.73 35.77
CA ARG A 374 -2.99 11.73 36.35
C ARG A 374 -3.67 13.09 36.57
N ALA A 375 -4.91 13.07 37.06
CA ALA A 375 -5.73 14.25 37.27
C ALA A 375 -5.62 14.70 38.74
N LYS A 376 -5.52 16.01 38.96
CA LYS A 376 -5.41 16.57 40.32
C LYS A 376 -6.75 16.61 41.04
N ASN A 377 -7.85 16.57 40.30
CA ASN A 377 -9.20 16.60 40.83
C ASN A 377 -10.22 15.99 39.85
N ARG A 378 -11.43 15.74 40.36
CA ARG A 378 -12.54 15.13 39.61
C ARG A 378 -12.88 15.86 38.31
N THR A 379 -12.85 17.19 38.32
CA THR A 379 -13.18 18.02 37.16
C THR A 379 -12.11 17.88 36.07
N GLU A 380 -10.84 17.84 36.45
CA GLU A 380 -9.73 17.59 35.52
C GLU A 380 -9.82 16.17 34.95
N ALA A 381 -10.19 15.16 35.75
CA ALA A 381 -10.40 13.80 35.26
C ALA A 381 -11.54 13.72 34.23
N VAL A 382 -12.69 14.34 34.50
CA VAL A 382 -13.82 14.41 33.56
C VAL A 382 -13.40 15.13 32.27
N ALA A 383 -12.75 16.29 32.37
CA ALA A 383 -12.29 17.03 31.20
C ALA A 383 -11.27 16.24 30.35
N LYS A 384 -10.35 15.50 30.99
CA LYS A 384 -9.43 14.60 30.28
C LYS A 384 -10.17 13.44 29.63
N ALA A 385 -11.12 12.83 30.33
CA ALA A 385 -11.88 11.70 29.83
C ALA A 385 -12.74 12.04 28.62
N LEU A 386 -13.36 13.23 28.60
CA LEU A 386 -14.09 13.76 27.44
C LEU A 386 -13.15 14.03 26.25
N ARG A 387 -11.98 14.64 26.49
CA ARG A 387 -10.97 14.90 25.43
C ARG A 387 -10.39 13.62 24.83
N LEU A 388 -10.25 12.59 25.65
CA LEU A 388 -9.75 11.27 25.25
C LEU A 388 -10.87 10.35 24.74
N ALA A 389 -12.12 10.82 24.67
CA ALA A 389 -13.29 10.05 24.26
C ALA A 389 -13.50 8.73 25.05
N ILE A 390 -13.13 8.73 26.34
CA ILE A 390 -13.37 7.62 27.27
C ILE A 390 -14.83 7.60 27.73
N ILE A 391 -15.43 8.79 27.85
CA ILE A 391 -16.84 9.04 28.19
C ILE A 391 -17.38 10.08 27.20
N GLU A 392 -18.71 10.12 27.03
CA GLU A 392 -19.42 10.98 26.08
C GLU A 392 -20.04 12.20 26.74
#